data_AF-A0A8T2PDC4-F1
#
_entry.id   AF-A0A8T2PDC4-F1
#
_cell.length_a   1.000
_cell.length_b   1.000
_cell.length_c   1.000
_cell.angle_alpha   90.00
_cell.angle_beta   90.00
_cell.angle_gamma   90.00
#
_symmetry.space_group_name_H-M   'P 1'
#
loop_
_entity.id
_entity.type
_entity.pdbx_description
1 polymer ?
#
loop_
_entity_poly.entity_id
_entity_poly.type
_entity_poly.pdbx_seq_one_letter_code
_entity_poly.pdbx_strand_id
1 'polypeptide(L)'
;MQLCPVCTTGRMYSGADDFLPMLTYVLAQCDMPQLDAEIQYMMELLDPSLLHGEGGYYLTSAYGAMSLIKNFQEEQAARVLSSEARNTLHQWHRRRTAQRTMPSVDDFQNYLRVALHEVDSGCTAKTLLVQPYSTTEEVCSICAHKFNVPDPENHALFLITEETSQQLAPDTYPQKIKAEIHSRPQPLPFHFVYRRVPNLNLCVPADQQNGNCLSN
;
A
#
# COMPACT_ATOMS: atom_id res chain seq x y z
N MET A 1 15.05 -65.29 17.39
CA MET A 1 14.79 -63.85 17.14
C MET A 1 15.56 -63.45 15.89
N GLN A 2 14.93 -63.62 14.72
CA GLN A 2 15.53 -63.38 13.40
C GLN A 2 14.54 -62.52 12.58
N LEU A 3 15.04 -61.37 12.11
CA LEU A 3 14.72 -60.55 10.93
C LEU A 3 13.25 -60.36 10.40
N CYS A 4 12.92 -59.07 10.17
CA CYS A 4 11.88 -58.45 9.30
C CYS A 4 11.92 -58.93 7.82
N PRO A 5 10.98 -58.63 6.86
CA PRO A 5 10.16 -57.40 6.61
C PRO A 5 8.69 -57.69 6.13
N VAL A 6 7.74 -56.78 5.84
CA VAL A 6 7.64 -55.72 4.80
C VAL A 6 6.40 -54.83 5.08
N CYS A 7 6.53 -53.57 4.69
CA CYS A 7 5.62 -52.43 4.73
C CYS A 7 4.28 -52.56 3.98
N THR A 8 3.26 -51.81 4.42
CA THR A 8 2.28 -51.09 3.58
C THR A 8 1.74 -49.87 4.33
N THR A 9 2.30 -48.67 4.08
CA THR A 9 1.74 -47.57 3.24
C THR A 9 0.80 -46.59 3.96
N GLY A 10 1.35 -45.41 4.26
CA GLY A 10 0.66 -44.14 4.45
C GLY A 10 1.67 -43.03 4.13
N ARG A 11 1.74 -42.68 2.84
CA ARG A 11 2.69 -41.75 2.21
C ARG A 11 2.30 -40.29 2.53
N MET A 12 3.28 -39.37 2.45
CA MET A 12 3.27 -37.93 2.81
C MET A 12 3.75 -37.79 4.26
N TYR A 13 4.99 -37.38 4.56
CA TYR A 13 5.51 -36.02 4.38
C TYR A 13 6.98 -36.05 3.93
N SER A 14 7.23 -35.71 2.67
CA SER A 14 8.55 -35.27 2.21
C SER A 14 8.53 -33.75 2.19
N GLY A 15 9.41 -33.12 2.97
CA GLY A 15 9.72 -31.70 2.87
C GLY A 15 9.37 -30.90 4.13
N ALA A 16 10.39 -30.25 4.70
CA ALA A 16 10.31 -29.11 5.64
C ALA A 16 9.69 -29.30 7.04
N ASP A 17 9.01 -30.39 7.38
CA ASP A 17 8.34 -30.54 8.70
C ASP A 17 9.22 -31.04 9.87
N ASP A 18 10.48 -31.44 9.65
CA ASP A 18 11.40 -31.90 10.72
C ASP A 18 12.17 -30.76 11.41
N PHE A 19 12.29 -29.61 10.76
CA PHE A 19 13.10 -28.49 11.25
C PHE A 19 12.44 -27.80 12.46
N LEU A 20 11.13 -27.56 12.39
CA LEU A 20 10.41 -26.85 13.43
C LEU A 20 10.40 -27.61 14.77
N PRO A 21 10.15 -28.93 14.82
CA PRO A 21 10.28 -29.71 16.05
C PRO A 21 11.70 -29.65 16.65
N MET A 22 12.74 -29.77 15.80
CA MET A 22 14.14 -29.68 16.25
C MET A 22 14.46 -28.29 16.81
N LEU A 23 14.06 -27.23 16.11
CA LEU A 23 14.25 -25.85 16.54
C LEU A 23 13.53 -25.57 17.85
N THR A 24 12.29 -26.04 17.99
CA THR A 24 11.48 -25.90 19.20
C THR A 24 12.17 -26.57 20.39
N TYR A 25 12.70 -27.78 20.21
CA TYR A 25 13.44 -28.47 21.26
C TYR A 25 14.69 -27.70 21.68
N VAL A 26 15.50 -27.22 20.72
CA VAL A 26 16.71 -26.44 21.02
C VAL A 26 16.36 -25.15 21.76
N LEU A 27 15.35 -24.41 21.29
CA LEU A 27 14.92 -23.17 21.94
C LEU A 27 14.36 -23.39 23.35
N ALA A 28 13.66 -24.50 23.59
CA ALA A 28 13.16 -24.85 24.92
C ALA A 28 14.29 -25.15 25.93
N GLN A 29 15.45 -25.61 25.44
CA GLN A 29 16.64 -25.84 26.25
C GLN A 29 17.51 -24.57 26.42
N CYS A 30 17.25 -23.52 25.63
CA CYS A 30 17.96 -22.26 25.72
C CYS A 30 17.35 -21.38 26.83
N ASP A 31 18.16 -20.96 27.80
CA ASP A 31 17.76 -20.00 28.83
C ASP A 31 17.91 -18.56 28.34
N MET A 32 17.15 -18.20 27.30
CA MET A 32 17.12 -16.85 26.72
C MET A 32 15.73 -16.22 26.86
N PRO A 33 15.41 -15.60 28.02
CA PRO A 33 14.09 -15.04 28.28
C PRO A 33 13.72 -13.84 27.39
N GLN A 34 14.71 -13.19 26.78
CA GLN A 34 14.52 -12.02 25.92
C GLN A 34 14.28 -12.39 24.45
N LEU A 35 14.55 -13.63 24.06
CA LEU A 35 14.51 -14.07 22.67
C LEU A 35 13.13 -13.86 22.03
N ASP A 36 12.06 -14.03 22.79
CA ASP A 36 10.70 -13.75 22.30
C ASP A 36 10.52 -12.27 21.92
N ALA A 37 10.99 -11.35 22.76
CA ALA A 37 10.92 -9.92 22.47
C ALA A 37 11.80 -9.53 21.29
N GLU A 38 12.98 -10.16 21.15
CA GLU A 38 13.88 -9.95 20.01
C GLU A 38 13.27 -10.46 18.71
N ILE A 39 12.61 -11.63 18.73
CA ILE A 39 11.90 -12.15 17.57
C ILE A 39 10.76 -11.20 17.20
N GLN A 40 9.96 -10.72 18.16
CA GLN A 40 8.90 -9.74 17.89
C GLN A 40 9.47 -8.44 17.31
N TYR A 41 10.56 -7.93 17.87
CA TYR A 41 11.27 -6.76 17.38
C TYR A 41 11.73 -6.93 15.92
N MET A 42 12.39 -8.06 15.62
CA MET A 42 12.83 -8.37 14.26
C MET A 42 11.65 -8.59 13.32
N MET A 43 10.51 -9.09 13.81
CA MET A 43 9.32 -9.31 13.01
C MET A 43 8.58 -8.00 12.65
N GLU A 44 8.67 -6.98 13.52
CA GLU A 44 8.01 -5.69 13.36
C GLU A 44 8.85 -4.63 12.63
N LEU A 45 10.17 -4.60 12.86
CA LEU A 45 11.04 -3.50 12.43
C LEU A 45 11.99 -3.85 11.27
N LEU A 46 12.11 -5.12 10.87
CA LEU A 46 12.89 -5.44 9.65
C LEU A 46 12.20 -4.89 8.40
N ASP A 47 13.02 -4.39 7.48
CA ASP A 47 12.59 -4.07 6.13
C ASP A 47 12.02 -5.33 5.43
N PRO A 48 10.80 -5.27 4.87
CA PRO A 48 10.22 -6.32 4.04
C PRO A 48 11.17 -6.88 2.97
N SER A 49 12.07 -6.07 2.40
CA SER A 49 13.03 -6.54 1.40
C SER A 49 13.96 -7.65 1.93
N LEU A 50 14.35 -7.57 3.21
CA LEU A 50 15.25 -8.51 3.89
C LEU A 50 14.53 -9.77 4.39
N LEU A 51 13.20 -9.76 4.39
CA LEU A 51 12.35 -10.87 4.80
C LEU A 51 12.04 -11.83 3.65
N HIS A 52 12.46 -11.50 2.43
CA HIS A 52 12.40 -12.41 1.28
C HIS A 52 13.62 -13.33 1.29
N GLY A 53 13.38 -14.65 1.26
CA GLY A 53 14.43 -15.66 1.24
C GLY A 53 14.61 -16.38 2.58
N GLU A 54 15.81 -16.91 2.81
CA GLU A 54 16.09 -17.84 3.92
C GLU A 54 16.00 -17.17 5.30
N GLY A 55 16.42 -15.91 5.42
CA GLY A 55 16.34 -15.16 6.68
C GLY A 55 14.91 -15.01 7.20
N GLY A 56 13.96 -14.75 6.30
CA GLY A 56 12.54 -14.70 6.63
C GLY A 56 11.99 -16.05 7.06
N TYR A 57 12.42 -17.15 6.43
CA TYR A 57 12.04 -18.51 6.81
C TYR A 57 12.46 -18.81 8.26
N TYR A 58 13.73 -18.60 8.61
CA TYR A 58 14.22 -18.87 9.97
C TYR A 58 13.54 -18.02 11.03
N LEU A 59 13.31 -16.73 10.76
CA LEU A 59 12.64 -15.84 11.69
C LEU A 59 11.18 -16.28 11.93
N THR A 60 10.48 -16.71 10.87
CA THR A 60 9.11 -17.25 10.98
C THR A 60 9.07 -18.55 11.76
N SER A 61 10.02 -19.46 11.49
CA SER A 61 10.14 -20.74 12.18
C SER A 61 10.48 -20.54 13.66
N ALA A 62 11.35 -19.60 14.00
CA ALA A 62 11.68 -19.25 15.39
C ALA A 62 10.47 -18.69 16.13
N TYR A 63 9.69 -17.82 15.49
CA TYR A 63 8.43 -17.33 16.03
C TYR A 63 7.42 -18.46 16.29
N GLY A 64 7.26 -19.36 15.31
CA GLY A 64 6.41 -20.53 15.45
C GLY A 64 6.84 -21.43 16.61
N ALA A 65 8.13 -21.72 16.71
CA ALA A 65 8.70 -22.52 17.80
C ALA A 65 8.50 -21.87 19.18
N MET A 66 8.75 -20.56 19.31
CA MET A 66 8.54 -19.83 20.55
C MET A 66 7.07 -19.83 21.00
N SER A 67 6.15 -19.69 20.04
CA SER A 67 4.71 -19.80 20.29
C SER A 67 4.32 -21.19 20.80
N LEU A 68 4.91 -22.27 20.26
CA LEU A 68 4.66 -23.63 20.72
C LEU A 68 5.16 -23.85 22.15
N ILE A 69 6.35 -23.34 22.50
CA ILE A 69 6.94 -23.48 23.84
C ILE A 69 6.08 -22.74 24.88
N LYS A 70 5.62 -21.53 24.57
CA LYS A 70 4.78 -20.72 25.47
C LYS A 70 3.41 -21.35 25.74
N ASN A 71 2.85 -22.04 24.76
CA ASN A 71 1.52 -22.64 24.84
C ASN A 71 1.56 -24.16 25.17
N PHE A 72 2.69 -24.67 25.67
CA PHE A 72 2.92 -26.10 25.90
C PHE A 72 1.97 -26.73 26.96
N GLN A 73 1.39 -25.95 27.87
CA GLN A 73 0.39 -26.46 28.83
C GLN A 73 -0.97 -26.84 28.18
N GLU A 74 -1.16 -26.53 26.90
CA GLU A 74 -2.38 -26.80 26.12
C GLU A 74 -2.25 -28.06 25.23
N GLU A 75 -1.32 -28.97 25.53
CA GLU A 75 -1.00 -30.12 24.66
C GLU A 75 -2.13 -31.16 24.46
N GLN A 76 -3.21 -31.12 25.25
CA GLN A 76 -4.42 -31.93 24.98
C GLN A 76 -5.40 -31.22 24.01
N ALA A 77 -5.32 -29.89 23.86
CA ALA A 77 -6.10 -29.11 22.89
C ALA A 77 -5.39 -28.97 21.53
N ALA A 78 -4.08 -29.25 21.48
CA ALA A 78 -3.21 -29.06 20.32
C ALA A 78 -3.59 -29.87 19.05
N ARG A 79 -4.40 -30.93 19.14
CA ARG A 79 -4.95 -31.59 17.93
C ARG A 79 -6.03 -30.75 17.23
N VAL A 80 -6.60 -29.75 17.91
CA VAL A 80 -7.64 -28.85 17.39
C VAL A 80 -7.05 -27.47 16.97
N LEU A 81 -5.89 -27.08 17.50
CA LEU A 81 -5.28 -25.76 17.28
C LEU A 81 -4.37 -25.65 16.04
N SER A 82 -4.33 -26.68 15.18
CA SER A 82 -3.71 -26.55 13.84
C SER A 82 -4.40 -25.48 13.00
N SER A 83 -5.61 -25.05 13.35
CA SER A 83 -6.30 -23.96 12.66
C SER A 83 -5.84 -22.59 13.16
N GLU A 84 -5.70 -22.36 14.46
CA GLU A 84 -5.46 -21.02 15.01
C GLU A 84 -4.00 -20.58 14.86
N ALA A 85 -3.05 -21.47 15.13
CA ALA A 85 -1.62 -21.23 14.85
C ALA A 85 -1.38 -21.06 13.35
N ARG A 86 -2.05 -21.86 12.50
CA ARG A 86 -1.98 -21.72 11.04
C ARG A 86 -2.68 -20.45 10.57
N ASN A 87 -3.76 -20.02 11.22
CA ASN A 87 -4.47 -18.79 10.90
C ASN A 87 -3.67 -17.55 11.29
N THR A 88 -2.98 -17.55 12.43
CA THR A 88 -2.09 -16.45 12.83
C THR A 88 -0.88 -16.38 11.90
N LEU A 89 -0.29 -17.52 11.53
CA LEU A 89 0.79 -17.59 10.54
C LEU A 89 0.32 -17.20 9.14
N HIS A 90 -0.87 -17.62 8.70
CA HIS A 90 -1.46 -17.22 7.43
C HIS A 90 -1.88 -15.76 7.41
N GLN A 91 -2.44 -15.22 8.50
CA GLN A 91 -2.75 -13.80 8.62
C GLN A 91 -1.47 -12.97 8.61
N TRP A 92 -0.42 -13.43 9.30
CA TRP A 92 0.87 -12.79 9.30
C TRP A 92 1.54 -12.84 7.91
N HIS A 93 1.54 -14.01 7.26
CA HIS A 93 2.05 -14.17 5.91
C HIS A 93 1.23 -13.32 4.94
N ARG A 94 -0.11 -13.34 4.99
CA ARG A 94 -0.97 -12.42 4.22
C ARG A 94 -0.66 -10.96 4.48
N ARG A 95 -0.43 -10.54 5.73
CA ARG A 95 -0.09 -9.14 6.08
C ARG A 95 1.23 -8.69 5.46
N ARG A 96 2.13 -9.61 5.10
CA ARG A 96 3.49 -9.30 4.60
C ARG A 96 3.74 -9.68 3.14
N THR A 97 3.03 -10.66 2.59
CA THR A 97 3.18 -11.13 1.20
C THR A 97 2.01 -10.76 0.30
N ALA A 98 0.84 -10.39 0.84
CA ALA A 98 -0.09 -9.60 0.03
C ALA A 98 0.61 -8.27 -0.18
N GLN A 99 0.85 -7.89 -1.44
CA GLN A 99 1.42 -6.59 -1.77
C GLN A 99 0.73 -5.53 -0.94
N ARG A 100 1.44 -5.03 0.09
CA ARG A 100 1.04 -3.81 0.76
C ARG A 100 1.27 -2.72 -0.28
N THR A 101 0.22 -2.33 -0.99
CA THR A 101 0.01 -0.89 -1.12
C THR A 101 -0.09 -0.41 0.32
N MET A 102 1.01 0.12 0.87
CA MET A 102 0.95 0.85 2.14
C MET A 102 -0.26 1.79 2.05
N PRO A 103 -1.07 1.95 3.12
CA PRO A 103 -2.07 2.98 3.12
C PRO A 103 -1.36 4.30 2.82
N SER A 104 -1.51 4.77 1.59
CA SER A 104 -0.93 6.01 1.11
C SER A 104 -1.74 7.14 1.73
N VAL A 105 -1.20 8.34 1.69
CA VAL A 105 -2.02 9.55 1.85
C VAL A 105 -3.25 9.51 0.90
N ASP A 106 -3.13 8.77 -0.20
CA ASP A 106 -4.21 8.51 -1.16
C ASP A 106 -5.36 7.65 -0.58
N ASP A 107 -5.18 6.92 0.52
CA ASP A 107 -6.26 6.11 1.12
C ASP A 107 -7.12 6.87 2.13
N PHE A 108 -6.69 8.07 2.57
CA PHE A 108 -7.50 8.87 3.50
C PHE A 108 -8.57 9.67 2.76
N GLN A 109 -9.81 9.53 3.23
CA GLN A 109 -10.92 10.41 2.87
C GLN A 109 -10.57 11.82 3.36
N ASN A 110 -10.68 12.84 2.50
CA ASN A 110 -10.36 14.26 2.72
C ASN A 110 -8.91 14.71 2.50
N TYR A 111 -7.98 13.83 2.14
CA TYR A 111 -6.62 14.24 1.79
C TYR A 111 -6.36 14.09 0.29
N LEU A 112 -5.70 15.07 -0.30
CA LEU A 112 -5.33 15.09 -1.72
C LEU A 112 -3.85 15.44 -1.84
N ARG A 113 -3.05 14.53 -2.39
CA ARG A 113 -1.63 14.80 -2.64
C ARG A 113 -1.50 15.48 -4.00
N VAL A 114 -1.04 16.73 -3.99
CA VAL A 114 -0.84 17.53 -5.21
C VAL A 114 0.64 17.87 -5.31
N ALA A 115 1.23 17.68 -6.50
CA ALA A 115 2.58 18.11 -6.82
C ALA A 115 2.57 19.41 -7.59
N LEU A 116 3.28 20.43 -7.13
CA LEU A 116 3.62 21.60 -7.92
C LEU A 116 4.80 21.25 -8.83
N HIS A 117 4.65 21.51 -10.12
CA HIS A 117 5.73 21.41 -11.09
C HIS A 117 6.17 22.82 -11.49
N GLU A 118 7.38 23.21 -11.07
CA GLU A 118 8.03 24.45 -11.49
C GLU A 118 9.11 24.16 -12.53
N VAL A 119 9.20 24.99 -13.57
CA VAL A 119 10.10 24.81 -14.72
C VAL A 119 11.59 24.81 -14.28
N ASP A 120 11.92 25.53 -13.21
CA ASP A 120 13.31 25.72 -12.76
C ASP A 120 13.64 25.02 -11.41
N SER A 121 12.63 24.72 -10.58
CA SER A 121 12.80 24.30 -9.17
C SER A 121 12.51 22.82 -8.89
N GLY A 122 12.08 22.06 -9.91
CA GLY A 122 11.70 20.65 -9.76
C GLY A 122 10.25 20.45 -9.27
N CYS A 123 9.94 19.24 -8.82
CA CYS A 123 8.60 18.85 -8.37
C CYS A 123 8.49 18.88 -6.84
N THR A 124 7.64 19.73 -6.28
CA THR A 124 7.36 19.76 -4.84
C THR A 124 5.95 19.24 -4.57
N ALA A 125 5.79 18.22 -3.72
CA ALA A 125 4.47 17.67 -3.40
C ALA A 125 4.01 18.10 -2.01
N LYS A 126 2.73 18.46 -1.89
CA LYS A 126 2.07 18.75 -0.61
C LYS A 126 0.78 17.95 -0.51
N THR A 127 0.52 17.45 0.69
CA THR A 127 -0.77 16.86 1.05
C THR A 127 -1.73 17.97 1.47
N LEU A 128 -2.85 18.09 0.78
CA LEU A 128 -3.90 19.09 1.01
C LEU A 128 -5.12 18.45 1.69
N LEU A 129 -5.72 19.17 2.64
CA LEU A 129 -7.04 18.81 3.16
C LEU A 129 -8.07 19.39 2.17
N VAL A 130 -8.88 18.54 1.55
CA VAL A 130 -9.85 18.91 0.52
C VAL A 130 -11.17 18.23 0.82
N GLN A 131 -12.26 19.00 0.86
CA GLN A 131 -13.59 18.46 1.14
C GLN A 131 -14.07 17.54 0.00
N PRO A 132 -14.92 16.53 0.27
CA PRO A 132 -15.38 15.56 -0.74
C PRO A 132 -16.07 16.18 -1.97
N TYR A 133 -16.66 17.37 -1.79
CA TYR A 133 -17.41 18.09 -2.82
C TYR A 133 -16.70 19.36 -3.30
N SER A 134 -15.43 19.55 -2.95
CA SER A 134 -14.67 20.69 -3.45
C SER A 134 -14.43 20.58 -4.95
N THR A 135 -14.61 21.71 -5.63
CA THR A 135 -14.38 21.84 -7.06
C THR A 135 -12.88 21.99 -7.36
N THR A 136 -12.49 21.76 -8.60
CA THR A 136 -11.11 21.96 -9.05
C THR A 136 -10.67 23.41 -8.86
N GLU A 137 -11.57 24.39 -9.04
CA GLU A 137 -11.29 25.82 -8.79
C GLU A 137 -10.94 26.08 -7.32
N GLU A 138 -11.72 25.54 -6.38
CA GLU A 138 -11.43 25.65 -4.94
C GLU A 138 -10.08 24.99 -4.59
N VAL A 139 -9.80 23.81 -5.16
CA VAL A 139 -8.53 23.12 -4.95
C VAL A 139 -7.36 23.91 -5.53
N CYS A 140 -7.51 24.54 -6.70
CA CYS A 140 -6.51 25.44 -7.27
C CYS A 140 -6.21 26.64 -6.33
N SER A 141 -7.24 27.22 -5.70
CA SER A 141 -7.07 28.29 -4.71
C SER A 141 -6.28 27.82 -3.48
N ILE A 142 -6.59 26.61 -2.97
CA ILE A 142 -5.84 25.99 -1.86
C ILE A 142 -4.39 25.74 -2.27
N CYS A 143 -4.15 25.26 -3.50
CA CYS A 143 -2.81 25.05 -4.04
C CYS A 143 -2.02 26.37 -4.10
N ALA A 144 -2.60 27.42 -4.71
CA ALA A 144 -1.95 28.72 -4.84
C ALA A 144 -1.47 29.26 -3.48
N HIS A 145 -2.33 29.19 -2.47
CA HIS A 145 -1.99 29.64 -1.11
C HIS A 145 -0.93 28.74 -0.45
N LYS A 146 -1.02 27.40 -0.57
CA LYS A 146 -0.07 26.49 0.11
C LYS A 146 1.29 26.36 -0.54
N PHE A 147 1.35 26.63 -1.84
CA PHE A 147 2.59 26.63 -2.61
C PHE A 147 3.20 28.04 -2.75
N ASN A 148 2.51 29.09 -2.29
CA ASN A 148 2.92 30.49 -2.45
C ASN A 148 3.21 30.84 -3.93
N VAL A 149 2.31 30.42 -4.82
CA VAL A 149 2.47 30.64 -6.26
C VAL A 149 2.21 32.11 -6.60
N PRO A 150 3.11 32.79 -7.33
CA PRO A 150 2.96 34.22 -7.63
C PRO A 150 1.81 34.51 -8.61
N ASP A 151 1.53 33.61 -9.56
CA ASP A 151 0.53 33.79 -10.62
C ASP A 151 -0.52 32.64 -10.62
N PRO A 152 -1.48 32.63 -9.68
CA PRO A 152 -2.45 31.53 -9.57
C PRO A 152 -3.33 31.36 -10.82
N GLU A 153 -3.62 32.45 -11.53
CA GLU A 153 -4.47 32.46 -12.74
C GLU A 153 -3.84 31.72 -13.94
N ASN A 154 -2.52 31.60 -13.95
CA ASN A 154 -1.78 30.90 -14.99
C ASN A 154 -1.48 29.45 -14.64
N HIS A 155 -2.10 28.90 -13.60
CA HIS A 155 -1.86 27.54 -13.16
C HIS A 155 -3.16 26.75 -13.16
N ALA A 156 -3.06 25.49 -13.58
CA ALA A 156 -4.18 24.57 -13.59
C ALA A 156 -3.79 23.23 -12.97
N LEU A 157 -4.80 22.52 -12.47
CA LEU A 157 -4.66 21.18 -11.94
C LEU A 157 -4.78 20.15 -13.07
N PHE A 158 -3.80 19.26 -13.14
CA PHE A 158 -3.76 18.15 -14.09
C PHE A 158 -3.82 16.83 -13.33
N LEU A 159 -4.49 15.84 -13.93
CA LEU A 159 -4.39 14.45 -13.56
C LEU A 159 -3.42 13.78 -14.52
N ILE A 160 -2.35 13.21 -13.99
CA ILE A 160 -1.34 12.46 -14.73
C ILE A 160 -1.46 10.99 -14.35
N THR A 161 -1.70 10.15 -15.35
CA THR A 161 -1.63 8.68 -15.27
C THR A 161 -0.46 8.19 -16.12
N GLU A 162 -0.14 6.89 -16.11
CA GLU A 162 0.98 6.37 -16.92
C GLU A 162 0.85 6.68 -18.43
N GLU A 163 -0.39 6.77 -18.92
CA GLU A 163 -0.66 6.88 -20.36
C GLU A 163 -1.10 8.30 -20.78
N THR A 164 -1.65 9.10 -19.86
CA THR A 164 -2.30 10.37 -20.20
C THR A 164 -2.05 11.48 -19.19
N SER A 165 -1.94 12.71 -19.69
CA SER A 165 -1.99 13.94 -18.88
C SER A 165 -3.21 14.76 -19.29
N GLN A 166 -4.16 14.93 -18.38
CA GLN A 166 -5.41 15.65 -18.65
C GLN A 166 -5.58 16.83 -17.71
N GLN A 167 -5.99 17.98 -18.24
CA GLN A 167 -6.39 19.13 -17.43
C GLN A 167 -7.77 18.88 -16.82
N LEU A 168 -7.92 19.14 -15.53
CA LEU A 168 -9.21 19.08 -14.85
C LEU A 168 -10.00 20.36 -15.12
N ALA A 169 -11.26 20.21 -15.54
CA ALA A 169 -12.17 21.34 -15.73
C ALA A 169 -12.56 21.94 -14.36
N PRO A 170 -12.83 23.26 -14.28
CA PRO A 170 -13.03 23.95 -13.01
C PRO A 170 -14.22 23.43 -12.19
N ASP A 171 -15.23 22.87 -12.86
CA ASP A 171 -16.46 22.30 -12.30
C ASP A 171 -16.34 20.82 -11.88
N THR A 172 -15.17 20.21 -12.06
CA THR A 172 -14.92 18.82 -11.67
C THR A 172 -14.58 18.70 -10.19
N TYR A 173 -14.66 17.47 -9.66
CA TYR A 173 -14.45 17.18 -8.24
C TYR A 173 -13.24 16.24 -8.07
N PRO A 174 -12.04 16.75 -7.76
CA PRO A 174 -10.81 15.95 -7.68
C PRO A 174 -10.91 14.76 -6.71
N GLN A 175 -11.64 14.92 -5.59
CA GLN A 175 -11.87 13.83 -4.64
C GLN A 175 -12.77 12.71 -5.17
N LYS A 176 -13.77 13.03 -6.00
CA LYS A 176 -14.59 12.01 -6.67
C LYS A 176 -13.77 11.22 -7.69
N ILE A 177 -12.94 11.92 -8.47
CA ILE A 177 -12.04 11.31 -9.45
C ILE A 177 -11.04 10.39 -8.74
N LYS A 178 -10.45 10.84 -7.63
CA LYS A 178 -9.59 10.01 -6.77
C LYS A 178 -10.32 8.75 -6.31
N ALA A 179 -11.55 8.87 -5.79
CA ALA A 179 -12.33 7.72 -5.33
C ALA A 179 -12.66 6.74 -6.46
N GLU A 180 -12.99 7.25 -7.65
CA GLU A 180 -13.27 6.44 -8.83
C GLU A 180 -12.06 5.61 -9.26
N ILE A 181 -10.87 6.22 -9.32
CA ILE A 181 -9.63 5.52 -9.71
C ILE A 181 -9.29 4.40 -8.70
N HIS A 182 -9.47 4.66 -7.40
CA HIS A 182 -9.26 3.63 -6.36
C HIS A 182 -10.31 2.52 -6.38
N SER A 183 -11.51 2.77 -6.90
CA SER A 183 -12.56 1.75 -7.01
C SER A 183 -12.28 0.71 -8.10
N ARG A 184 -11.27 0.93 -8.96
CA ARG A 184 -10.93 0.01 -10.06
C ARG A 184 -10.24 -1.25 -9.55
N PRO A 185 -10.49 -2.42 -10.17
CA PRO A 185 -9.90 -3.70 -9.75
C PRO A 185 -8.37 -3.75 -9.89
N GLN A 186 -7.78 -2.87 -10.71
CA GLN A 186 -6.34 -2.62 -10.79
C GLN A 186 -6.13 -1.10 -10.73
N PRO A 187 -5.80 -0.53 -9.57
CA PRO A 187 -5.54 0.90 -9.46
C PRO A 187 -4.20 1.21 -10.14
N LEU A 188 -4.26 1.98 -11.22
CA LEU A 188 -3.07 2.50 -11.89
C LEU A 188 -2.47 3.66 -11.06
N PRO A 189 -1.14 3.84 -11.05
CA PRO A 189 -0.55 4.98 -10.38
C PRO A 189 -1.00 6.27 -11.06
N PHE A 190 -1.47 7.22 -10.25
CA PHE A 190 -1.93 8.52 -10.72
C PHE A 190 -1.38 9.63 -9.82
N HIS A 191 -1.23 10.83 -10.38
CA HIS A 191 -0.70 11.99 -9.69
C HIS A 191 -1.50 13.23 -10.05
N PHE A 192 -1.91 14.00 -9.04
CA PHE A 192 -2.43 15.34 -9.26
C PHE A 192 -1.25 16.31 -9.32
N VAL A 193 -1.16 17.06 -10.42
CA VAL A 193 -0.05 17.99 -10.67
C VAL A 193 -0.60 19.39 -10.95
N TYR A 194 -0.21 20.35 -10.13
CA TYR A 194 -0.46 21.76 -10.33
C TYR A 194 0.71 22.35 -11.10
N ARG A 195 0.47 22.84 -12.32
CA ARG A 195 1.54 23.38 -13.18
C ARG A 195 1.09 24.62 -13.91
N ARG A 196 2.07 25.44 -14.31
CA ARG A 196 1.84 26.64 -15.11
C ARG A 196 1.41 26.24 -16.53
N VAL A 197 0.36 26.88 -17.02
CA VAL A 197 -0.08 26.82 -18.41
C VAL A 197 0.02 28.25 -18.96
N PRO A 198 1.01 28.54 -19.83
CA PRO A 198 1.03 29.82 -20.51
C PRO A 198 -0.24 29.90 -21.38
N ASN A 199 -1.10 30.89 -21.11
CA ASN A 199 -2.36 31.18 -21.82
C ASN A 199 -3.61 30.39 -21.41
N LEU A 200 -3.91 30.25 -20.10
CA LEU A 200 -5.19 29.67 -19.65
C LEU A 200 -6.42 30.42 -20.23
N ASN A 201 -6.28 31.71 -20.53
CA ASN A 201 -7.32 32.57 -21.12
C ASN A 201 -7.60 32.36 -22.62
N LEU A 202 -6.94 31.41 -23.30
CA LEU A 202 -7.13 31.16 -24.75
C LEU A 202 -7.86 29.84 -25.07
N CYS A 203 -8.27 29.05 -24.07
CA CYS A 203 -9.08 27.84 -24.26
C CYS A 203 -10.53 28.04 -23.80
N VAL A 204 -11.14 29.15 -24.20
CA VAL A 204 -12.59 29.16 -24.41
C VAL A 204 -12.81 28.41 -25.73
N PRO A 205 -13.66 27.37 -25.82
CA PRO A 205 -14.06 26.86 -27.12
C PRO A 205 -14.66 28.05 -27.88
N ALA A 206 -14.09 28.35 -29.05
CA ALA A 206 -14.61 29.36 -29.94
C ALA A 206 -15.96 28.88 -30.49
N ASP A 207 -17.02 29.03 -29.70
CA ASP A 207 -18.38 29.06 -30.22
C ASP A 207 -18.65 30.46 -30.74
N GLN A 208 -18.82 30.49 -32.06
CA GLN A 208 -19.00 31.62 -32.95
C GLN A 208 -19.99 32.67 -32.42
N GLN A 209 -19.49 33.84 -32.00
CA GLN A 209 -20.14 35.09 -32.37
C GLN A 209 -19.60 35.51 -33.74
N ASN A 210 -20.35 35.20 -34.80
CA ASN A 210 -20.33 36.06 -35.98
C ASN A 210 -21.69 36.76 -36.03
N GLY A 211 -21.70 38.01 -35.58
CA GLY A 211 -22.85 38.90 -35.66
C GLY A 211 -22.94 39.60 -37.02
N ASN A 212 -24.14 40.18 -37.21
CA ASN A 212 -24.55 41.20 -38.17
C ASN A 212 -24.91 40.74 -39.60
N CYS A 213 -25.90 41.33 -40.29
CA CYS A 213 -27.14 42.04 -39.98
C CYS A 213 -27.72 42.45 -41.36
N LEU A 214 -29.04 42.27 -41.55
CA LEU A 214 -29.96 43.07 -42.38
C LEU A 214 -29.89 43.09 -43.93
N SER A 215 -31.09 42.84 -44.48
CA SER A 215 -31.75 43.38 -45.68
C SER A 215 -31.25 43.02 -47.09
N ASN A 216 -32.06 42.21 -47.78
CA ASN A 216 -32.92 42.66 -48.89
C ASN A 216 -34.21 41.86 -48.92
#